data_AF-A0A1I2EE22-F1
#
_entry.id   AF-A0A1I2EE22-F1
#
_cell.length_a   1.000
_cell.length_b   1.000
_cell.length_c   1.000
_cell.angle_alpha   90.00
_cell.angle_beta   90.00
_cell.angle_gamma   90.00
#
_symmetry.space_group_name_H-M   'P 1'
#
loop_
_entity.id
_entity.type
_entity.pdbx_description
1 polymer ?
#
loop_
_entity_poly.entity_id
_entity_poly.type
_entity_poly.pdbx_seq_one_letter_code
_entity_poly.pdbx_strand_id
1 'polypeptide(L)'
;MRTRIAIPILLCIAMMLGSVSATWAYAGEQPLGARQVQAADAEVLMRRFEEAAHSLYTASYADNRQAGYKYVQQLERLLPQLETGIEGRPAGWSKLQQSIQAVSDELLSKRQPVEWMAPSARIHLTADAMLRPASGLWMQYERVMLEDVSRVRKAWKRPYEERADAARAAMDNLSAHLALVEGPASMLRPEGRTAELHERIRYTNVLLSAGPRDQAQAGRVDEALTQLGAAVSRLFTDKPQSVEEPALAPPASANPVSWTLLLGAFIMAVLAYKSWRKYKQQPYGIKPLP
;
A
#
# COMPACT_ATOMS: atom_id res chain seq x y z
N MET A 1 -41.18 -15.73 51.43
CA MET A 1 -40.20 -16.54 50.66
C MET A 1 -40.02 -16.12 49.19
N ARG A 2 -40.95 -15.37 48.56
CA ARG A 2 -40.82 -14.88 47.16
C ARG A 2 -39.73 -13.84 46.93
N THR A 3 -39.34 -13.07 47.96
CA THR A 3 -38.36 -11.97 47.84
C THR A 3 -36.89 -12.42 47.89
N ARG A 4 -36.58 -13.61 48.44
CA ARG A 4 -35.19 -14.07 48.60
C ARG A 4 -34.59 -14.70 47.33
N ILE A 5 -35.41 -15.08 46.35
CA ILE A 5 -34.97 -15.66 45.07
C ILE A 5 -34.92 -14.60 43.96
N ALA A 6 -35.64 -13.49 44.10
CA ALA A 6 -35.65 -12.40 43.12
C ALA A 6 -34.32 -11.62 43.08
N ILE A 7 -33.64 -11.48 44.22
CA ILE A 7 -32.40 -10.71 44.36
C ILE A 7 -31.24 -11.26 43.53
N PRO A 8 -30.90 -12.57 43.56
CA PRO A 8 -29.78 -13.08 42.74
C PRO A 8 -30.08 -13.05 41.23
N ILE A 9 -31.35 -13.17 40.82
CA ILE A 9 -31.75 -13.12 39.41
C ILE A 9 -31.65 -11.67 38.87
N LEU A 10 -32.08 -10.68 39.64
CA LEU A 10 -31.92 -9.26 39.29
C LEU A 10 -30.44 -8.85 39.20
N LEU A 11 -29.58 -9.40 40.05
CA LEU A 11 -28.15 -9.10 40.06
C LEU A 11 -27.41 -9.74 38.85
N CYS A 12 -27.79 -10.94 38.44
CA CYS A 12 -27.30 -11.55 37.19
C CYS A 12 -27.76 -10.79 35.93
N ILE A 13 -29.00 -10.31 35.89
CA ILE A 13 -29.53 -9.51 34.77
C ILE A 13 -28.81 -8.14 34.71
N ALA A 14 -28.55 -7.50 35.86
CA ALA A 14 -27.79 -6.26 35.94
C ALA A 14 -26.33 -6.44 35.47
N MET A 15 -25.67 -7.57 35.79
CA MET A 15 -24.31 -7.86 35.30
C MET A 15 -24.25 -8.18 33.80
N MET A 16 -25.28 -8.83 33.23
CA MET A 16 -25.35 -9.04 31.77
C MET A 16 -25.65 -7.75 31.01
N LEU A 17 -26.48 -6.85 31.55
CA LEU A 17 -26.75 -5.55 30.93
C LEU A 17 -25.54 -4.60 30.98
N GLY A 18 -24.74 -4.66 32.05
CA GLY A 18 -23.51 -3.84 32.18
C GLY A 18 -22.35 -4.26 31.29
N SER A 19 -22.36 -5.49 30.75
CA SER A 19 -21.30 -6.00 29.86
C SER A 19 -21.64 -5.88 28.36
N VAL A 20 -22.89 -5.55 28.01
CA VAL A 20 -23.30 -5.26 26.61
C VAL A 20 -23.08 -3.79 26.25
N SER A 21 -23.04 -2.88 27.22
CA SER A 21 -22.79 -1.44 26.98
C SER A 21 -21.31 -1.07 26.83
N ALA A 22 -20.38 -1.99 27.07
CA ALA A 22 -18.94 -1.71 27.01
C ALA A 22 -18.29 -1.96 25.63
N THR A 23 -19.04 -2.48 24.64
CA THR A 23 -18.52 -2.77 23.29
C THR A 23 -18.99 -1.79 22.20
N TRP A 24 -19.79 -0.78 22.56
CA TRP A 24 -20.30 0.22 21.60
C TRP A 24 -19.79 1.65 21.88
N ALA A 25 -18.89 1.83 22.85
CA ALA A 25 -18.39 3.16 23.26
C ALA A 25 -17.06 3.57 22.59
N TYR A 26 -16.58 2.84 21.57
CA TYR A 26 -15.35 3.18 20.83
C TYR A 26 -15.49 3.05 19.31
N ALA A 27 -16.70 3.24 18.78
CA ALA A 27 -16.87 3.63 17.39
C ALA A 27 -17.35 5.08 17.40
N GLY A 28 -16.41 6.03 17.31
CA GLY A 28 -16.74 7.42 17.07
C GLY A 28 -17.38 7.52 15.68
N GLU A 29 -18.71 7.41 15.62
CA GLU A 29 -19.48 7.74 14.44
C GLU A 29 -19.37 9.26 14.23
N GLN A 30 -18.35 9.67 13.48
CA GLN A 30 -18.37 10.99 12.86
C GLN A 30 -19.64 11.09 12.02
N PRO A 31 -20.42 12.18 12.13
CA PRO A 31 -21.63 12.33 11.35
C PRO A 31 -21.29 12.20 9.86
N LEU A 32 -22.06 11.39 9.13
CA LEU A 32 -21.85 11.07 7.71
C LEU A 32 -21.59 12.32 6.84
N GLY A 33 -22.16 13.47 7.20
CA GLY A 33 -21.91 14.76 6.57
C GLY A 33 -20.50 15.32 6.78
N ALA A 34 -19.90 15.16 7.96
CA ALA A 34 -18.52 15.63 8.22
C ALA A 34 -17.49 14.83 7.41
N ARG A 35 -17.72 13.52 7.23
CA ARG A 35 -16.85 12.66 6.41
C ARG A 35 -16.98 12.96 4.91
N GLN A 36 -18.18 13.32 4.44
CA GLN A 36 -18.39 13.75 3.05
C GLN A 36 -17.76 15.11 2.75
N VAL A 37 -17.86 16.07 3.67
CA VAL A 37 -17.22 17.39 3.52
C VAL A 37 -15.69 17.27 3.50
N GLN A 38 -15.11 16.47 4.41
CA GLN A 38 -13.66 16.20 4.42
C GLN A 38 -13.17 15.51 3.14
N ALA A 39 -13.94 14.55 2.60
CA ALA A 39 -13.59 13.88 1.35
C ALA A 39 -13.64 14.84 0.14
N ALA A 40 -14.64 15.73 0.09
CA ALA A 40 -14.74 16.73 -0.96
C ALA A 40 -13.59 17.75 -0.91
N ASP A 41 -13.22 18.20 0.29
CA ASP A 41 -12.08 19.12 0.49
C ASP A 41 -10.75 18.47 0.09
N ALA A 42 -10.56 17.19 0.43
CA ALA A 42 -9.38 16.41 0.04
C ALA A 42 -9.28 16.21 -1.48
N GLU A 43 -10.41 15.96 -2.16
CA GLU A 43 -10.45 15.83 -3.62
C GLU A 43 -10.10 17.17 -4.31
N VAL A 44 -10.64 18.29 -3.82
CA VAL A 44 -10.32 19.63 -4.35
C VAL A 44 -8.84 19.94 -4.15
N LEU A 45 -8.28 19.62 -2.98
CA LEU A 45 -6.86 19.79 -2.69
C LEU A 45 -5.98 18.96 -3.65
N MET A 46 -6.32 17.68 -3.85
CA MET A 46 -5.61 16.81 -4.78
C MET A 46 -5.65 17.34 -6.22
N ARG A 47 -6.81 17.79 -6.69
CA ARG A 47 -6.95 18.35 -8.04
C ARG A 47 -6.07 19.59 -8.23
N ARG A 48 -6.00 20.48 -7.24
CA ARG A 48 -5.10 21.65 -7.28
C ARG A 48 -3.64 21.26 -7.29
N PHE A 49 -3.28 20.21 -6.56
CA PHE A 49 -1.92 19.69 -6.54
C PHE A 49 -1.54 19.07 -7.91
N GLU A 50 -2.42 18.25 -8.49
CA GLU A 50 -2.23 17.64 -9.80
C GLU A 50 -2.14 18.68 -10.92
N GLU A 51 -2.99 19.72 -10.90
CA GLU A 51 -2.94 20.82 -11.86
C GLU A 51 -1.62 21.59 -11.78
N ALA A 52 -1.13 21.86 -10.57
CA ALA A 52 0.18 22.49 -10.37
C ALA A 52 1.33 21.59 -10.85
N ALA A 53 1.26 20.28 -10.59
CA ALA A 53 2.26 19.31 -11.04
C ALA A 53 2.29 19.16 -12.57
N HIS A 54 1.12 19.12 -13.21
CA HIS A 54 1.00 19.09 -14.67
C HIS A 54 1.52 20.39 -15.30
N SER A 55 1.20 21.54 -14.70
CA SER A 55 1.69 22.83 -15.15
C SER A 55 3.22 22.95 -15.01
N LEU A 56 3.79 22.42 -13.92
CA LEU A 56 5.24 22.32 -13.72
C LEU A 56 5.92 21.48 -14.81
N TYR A 57 5.35 20.30 -15.12
CA TYR A 57 5.85 19.44 -16.20
C TYR A 57 5.79 20.15 -17.56
N THR A 58 4.68 20.83 -17.87
CA THR A 58 4.55 21.59 -19.11
C THR A 58 5.56 22.74 -19.19
N ALA A 59 5.80 23.43 -18.06
CA ALA A 59 6.78 24.50 -17.98
C ALA A 59 8.22 24.00 -18.19
N SER A 60 8.56 22.81 -17.66
CA SER A 60 9.88 22.21 -17.89
C SER A 60 10.06 21.73 -19.33
N TYR A 61 9.03 21.21 -19.97
CA TYR A 61 9.05 20.88 -21.41
C TYR A 61 9.26 22.12 -22.29
N ALA A 62 8.64 23.25 -21.92
CA ALA A 62 8.79 24.53 -22.62
C ALA A 62 10.03 25.35 -22.20
N ASP A 63 10.89 24.79 -21.33
CA ASP A 63 12.04 25.46 -20.70
C ASP A 63 11.71 26.83 -20.06
N ASN A 64 10.48 26.99 -19.56
CA ASN A 64 10.02 28.22 -18.92
C ASN A 64 10.33 28.21 -17.43
N ARG A 65 11.56 28.62 -17.08
CA ARG A 65 12.07 28.68 -15.70
C ARG A 65 11.20 29.55 -14.77
N GLN A 66 10.68 30.68 -15.27
CA GLN A 66 9.85 31.58 -14.46
C GLN A 66 8.53 30.92 -14.05
N ALA A 67 7.87 30.25 -15.00
CA ALA A 67 6.68 29.45 -14.72
C ALA A 67 7.02 28.28 -13.79
N GLY A 68 8.19 27.66 -13.98
CA GLY A 68 8.71 26.61 -13.10
C GLY A 68 8.75 27.00 -11.63
N TYR A 69 9.38 28.13 -11.33
CA TYR A 69 9.47 28.66 -9.96
C TYR A 69 8.09 28.89 -9.34
N LYS A 70 7.16 29.45 -10.11
CA LYS A 70 5.79 29.67 -9.63
C LYS A 70 5.12 28.36 -9.22
N TYR A 71 5.21 27.33 -10.07
CA TYR A 71 4.52 26.06 -9.82
C TYR A 71 5.19 25.23 -8.73
N VAL A 72 6.53 25.22 -8.62
CA VAL A 72 7.21 24.51 -7.52
C VAL A 72 6.85 25.14 -6.16
N GLN A 73 6.82 26.47 -6.06
CA GLN A 73 6.36 27.17 -4.84
C GLN A 73 4.88 26.91 -4.50
N GLN A 74 4.05 26.67 -5.52
CA GLN A 74 2.66 26.26 -5.29
C GLN A 74 2.60 24.85 -4.71
N LEU A 75 3.38 23.91 -5.26
CA LEU A 75 3.44 22.53 -4.76
C LEU A 75 3.99 22.46 -3.32
N GLU A 76 5.07 23.20 -3.02
CA GLU A 76 5.65 23.28 -1.67
C GLU A 76 4.63 23.76 -0.62
N ARG A 77 3.73 24.68 -0.99
CA ARG A 77 2.67 25.18 -0.09
C ARG A 77 1.52 24.19 0.10
N LEU A 78 1.22 23.39 -0.92
CA LEU A 78 0.12 22.41 -0.89
C LEU A 78 0.54 21.10 -0.22
N LEU A 79 1.81 20.71 -0.30
CA LEU A 79 2.30 19.41 0.15
C LEU A 79 1.98 19.08 1.62
N PRO A 80 2.18 19.98 2.62
CA PRO A 80 1.88 19.66 4.01
C PRO A 80 0.39 19.40 4.28
N GLN A 81 -0.48 20.10 3.53
CA GLN A 81 -1.93 19.90 3.62
C GLN A 81 -2.33 18.55 2.98
N LEU A 82 -1.64 18.17 1.90
CA LEU A 82 -1.89 16.92 1.20
C LEU A 82 -1.47 15.71 2.04
N GLU A 83 -0.28 15.77 2.65
CA GLU A 83 0.28 14.69 3.48
C GLU A 83 -0.57 14.41 4.72
N THR A 84 -1.19 15.44 5.29
CA THR A 84 -2.08 15.30 6.46
C THR A 84 -3.51 14.93 6.09
N GLY A 85 -3.97 15.30 4.89
CA GLY A 85 -5.34 15.12 4.44
C GLY A 85 -5.60 13.87 3.60
N ILE A 86 -4.56 13.22 3.06
CA ILE A 86 -4.70 12.16 2.06
C ILE A 86 -3.86 10.94 2.43
N GLU A 87 -4.48 9.76 2.37
CA GLU A 87 -3.79 8.51 2.61
C GLU A 87 -2.71 8.26 1.55
N GLY A 88 -1.49 8.00 2.02
CA GLY A 88 -0.33 7.68 1.20
C GLY A 88 0.74 7.02 2.05
N ARG A 89 1.66 6.31 1.42
CA ARG A 89 2.74 5.62 2.13
C ARG A 89 3.90 6.56 2.42
N PRO A 90 4.57 6.47 3.59
CA PRO A 90 5.70 7.34 3.94
C PRO A 90 6.83 7.36 2.90
N ALA A 91 7.14 6.20 2.30
CA ALA A 91 8.14 6.10 1.25
C ALA A 91 7.75 6.90 -0.01
N GLY A 92 6.48 6.85 -0.42
CA GLY A 92 5.95 7.64 -1.53
C GLY A 92 6.00 9.15 -1.27
N TRP A 93 5.61 9.58 -0.06
CA TRP A 93 5.70 10.99 0.35
C TRP A 93 7.13 11.51 0.32
N SER A 94 8.08 10.75 0.86
CA SER A 94 9.49 11.11 0.82
C SER A 94 10.01 11.25 -0.62
N LYS A 95 9.63 10.34 -1.53
CA LYS A 95 10.02 10.42 -2.95
C LYS A 95 9.42 11.63 -3.67
N LEU A 96 8.18 11.99 -3.35
CA LEU A 96 7.53 13.19 -3.88
C LEU A 96 8.25 14.46 -3.39
N GLN A 97 8.54 14.55 -2.09
CA GLN A 97 9.28 15.67 -1.51
C GLN A 97 10.68 15.80 -2.11
N GLN A 98 11.41 14.69 -2.26
CA GLN A 98 12.72 14.68 -2.93
C GLN A 98 12.64 15.19 -4.38
N SER A 99 11.59 14.84 -5.10
CA SER A 99 11.41 15.29 -6.49
C SER A 99 11.09 16.80 -6.56
N ILE A 100 10.27 17.31 -5.64
CA ILE A 100 10.00 18.75 -5.51
C ILE A 100 11.28 19.52 -5.16
N GLN A 101 12.05 19.03 -4.19
CA GLN A 101 13.33 19.64 -3.82
C GLN A 101 14.32 19.64 -4.98
N ALA A 102 14.43 18.52 -5.72
CA ALA A 102 15.30 18.44 -6.88
C ALA A 102 14.93 19.47 -7.96
N VAL A 103 13.64 19.70 -8.20
CA VAL A 103 13.19 20.78 -9.10
C VAL A 103 13.57 22.15 -8.55
N SER A 104 13.34 22.40 -7.26
CA SER A 104 13.66 23.66 -6.60
C SER A 104 15.16 23.98 -6.70
N ASP A 105 16.02 23.00 -6.41
CA ASP A 105 17.47 23.11 -6.48
C ASP A 105 17.98 23.38 -7.90
N GLU A 106 17.48 22.63 -8.89
CA GLU A 106 17.84 22.81 -10.30
C GLU A 106 17.39 24.18 -10.81
N LEU A 107 16.16 24.58 -10.47
CA LEU A 107 15.64 25.90 -10.80
C LEU A 107 16.44 27.00 -10.14
N LEU A 108 16.94 26.86 -8.92
CA LEU A 108 17.81 27.84 -8.24
C LEU A 108 19.25 27.84 -8.75
N SER A 109 19.68 26.77 -9.41
CA SER A 109 21.04 26.65 -9.93
C SER A 109 21.32 27.68 -11.03
N LYS A 110 22.57 28.14 -11.12
CA LYS A 110 23.02 28.99 -12.23
C LYS A 110 23.47 28.18 -13.45
N ARG A 111 23.26 26.85 -13.44
CA ARG A 111 23.72 25.97 -14.51
C ARG A 111 22.79 26.09 -15.72
N GLN A 112 23.38 25.94 -16.90
CA GLN A 112 22.64 25.77 -18.15
C GLN A 112 23.19 24.54 -18.89
N PRO A 113 22.33 23.66 -19.42
CA PRO A 113 20.86 23.68 -19.33
C PRO A 113 20.37 23.35 -17.91
N VAL A 114 19.12 23.73 -17.59
CA VAL A 114 18.48 23.34 -16.33
C VAL A 114 17.88 21.94 -16.53
N GLU A 115 18.28 20.94 -15.74
CA GLU A 115 17.84 19.54 -15.92
C GLU A 115 16.68 19.15 -15.00
N TRP A 116 15.58 19.91 -15.07
CA TRP A 116 14.43 19.80 -14.17
C TRP A 116 13.21 19.08 -14.77
N MET A 117 13.29 18.62 -16.03
CA MET A 117 12.19 17.91 -16.69
C MET A 117 11.91 16.54 -16.07
N ALA A 118 12.95 15.76 -15.82
CA ALA A 118 12.82 14.42 -15.23
C ALA A 118 12.18 14.45 -13.84
N PRO A 119 12.65 15.26 -12.87
CA PRO A 119 11.99 15.34 -11.56
C PRO A 119 10.58 15.95 -11.65
N SER A 120 10.31 16.86 -12.60
CA SER A 120 8.95 17.37 -12.85
C SER A 120 7.99 16.28 -13.35
N ALA A 121 8.46 15.40 -14.24
CA ALA A 121 7.69 14.24 -14.69
C ALA A 121 7.38 13.27 -13.54
N ARG A 122 8.32 13.04 -12.62
CA ARG A 122 8.08 12.22 -11.40
C ARG A 122 6.98 12.80 -10.52
N ILE A 123 6.99 14.12 -10.31
CA ILE A 123 5.95 14.82 -9.54
C ILE A 123 4.60 14.64 -10.23
N HIS A 124 4.54 14.90 -11.53
CA HIS A 124 3.31 14.78 -12.31
C HIS A 124 2.72 13.35 -12.27
N LEU A 125 3.54 12.33 -12.53
CA LEU A 125 3.10 10.93 -12.47
C LEU A 125 2.63 10.53 -11.06
N THR A 126 3.29 11.02 -10.01
CA THR A 126 2.89 10.73 -8.63
C THR A 126 1.55 11.39 -8.31
N ALA A 127 1.38 12.67 -8.65
CA ALA A 127 0.14 13.41 -8.41
C ALA A 127 -1.06 12.80 -9.17
N ASP A 128 -0.85 12.46 -10.44
CA ASP A 128 -1.85 11.77 -11.26
C ASP A 128 -2.24 10.41 -10.68
N ALA A 129 -1.26 9.62 -10.23
CA ALA A 129 -1.51 8.31 -9.62
C ALA A 129 -2.33 8.42 -8.33
N MET A 130 -2.11 9.46 -7.53
CA MET A 130 -2.89 9.66 -6.30
C MET A 130 -4.33 10.09 -6.60
N LEU A 131 -4.55 10.89 -7.65
CA LEU A 131 -5.90 11.29 -8.09
C LEU A 131 -6.64 10.13 -8.78
N ARG A 132 -5.91 9.27 -9.50
CA ARG A 132 -6.44 8.13 -10.27
C ARG A 132 -5.69 6.82 -9.94
N PRO A 133 -5.88 6.22 -8.75
CA PRO A 133 -5.08 5.05 -8.33
C PRO A 133 -5.18 3.84 -9.26
N ALA A 134 -6.35 3.60 -9.85
CA ALA A 134 -6.61 2.44 -10.71
C ALA A 134 -6.26 2.67 -12.20
N SER A 135 -6.18 3.92 -12.64
CA SER A 135 -6.08 4.28 -14.07
C SER A 135 -5.12 5.42 -14.39
N GLY A 136 -4.24 5.76 -13.44
CA GLY A 136 -3.22 6.79 -13.62
C GLY A 136 -2.29 6.49 -14.80
N LEU A 137 -1.75 7.55 -15.41
CA LEU A 137 -0.81 7.56 -16.52
C LEU A 137 0.36 6.60 -16.30
N TRP A 138 0.84 6.49 -15.05
CA TRP A 138 1.95 5.61 -14.71
C TRP A 138 1.66 4.14 -15.04
N MET A 139 0.40 3.68 -15.03
CA MET A 139 0.04 2.31 -15.41
C MET A 139 0.41 1.96 -16.85
N GLN A 140 0.49 2.97 -17.74
CA GLN A 140 0.90 2.78 -19.12
C GLN A 140 2.39 2.42 -19.26
N TYR A 141 3.20 2.72 -18.24
CA TYR A 141 4.63 2.38 -18.22
C TYR A 141 4.90 0.90 -18.04
N GLU A 142 3.92 0.08 -17.64
CA GLU A 142 4.11 -1.38 -17.60
C GLU A 142 4.56 -1.90 -18.96
N ARG A 143 3.83 -1.51 -20.01
CA ARG A 143 4.14 -1.93 -21.38
C ARG A 143 5.51 -1.40 -21.82
N VAL A 144 5.82 -0.14 -21.52
CA VAL A 144 7.10 0.49 -21.89
C VAL A 144 8.27 -0.26 -21.24
N MET A 145 8.18 -0.55 -19.94
CA MET A 145 9.22 -1.27 -19.21
C MET A 145 9.35 -2.74 -19.66
N LEU A 146 8.25 -3.41 -20.00
CA LEU A 146 8.31 -4.76 -20.60
C LEU A 146 8.96 -4.74 -21.99
N GLU A 147 8.72 -3.69 -22.77
CA GLU A 147 9.41 -3.46 -24.04
C GLU A 147 10.91 -3.24 -23.83
N ASP A 148 11.34 -2.54 -22.77
CA ASP A 148 12.76 -2.41 -22.42
C ASP A 148 13.40 -3.75 -22.06
N VAL A 149 12.74 -4.57 -21.23
CA VAL A 149 13.21 -5.94 -20.93
C VAL A 149 13.34 -6.75 -22.21
N SER A 150 12.39 -6.61 -23.14
CA SER A 150 12.45 -7.24 -24.46
C SER A 150 13.64 -6.74 -25.30
N ARG A 151 13.96 -5.44 -25.25
CA ARG A 151 15.14 -4.85 -25.91
C ARG A 151 16.43 -5.41 -25.33
N VAL A 152 16.55 -5.52 -24.00
CA VAL A 152 17.70 -6.16 -23.34
C VAL A 152 17.85 -7.61 -23.80
N ARG A 153 16.76 -8.38 -23.81
CA ARG A 153 16.77 -9.77 -24.28
C ARG A 153 17.19 -9.88 -25.75
N LYS A 154 16.68 -9.00 -26.61
CA LYS A 154 17.07 -8.97 -28.03
C LYS A 154 18.55 -8.64 -28.20
N ALA A 155 19.08 -7.68 -27.44
CA ALA A 155 20.49 -7.33 -27.47
C ALA A 155 21.37 -8.50 -27.03
N TRP A 156 21.00 -9.18 -25.95
CA TRP A 156 21.71 -10.37 -25.44
C TRP A 156 21.77 -11.54 -26.43
N LYS A 157 20.71 -11.74 -27.20
CA LYS A 157 20.60 -12.85 -28.17
C LYS A 157 21.33 -12.61 -29.49
N ARG A 158 21.93 -11.43 -29.70
CA ARG A 158 22.67 -11.15 -30.94
C ARG A 158 23.97 -11.99 -31.03
N PRO A 159 24.36 -12.43 -32.23
CA PRO A 159 25.56 -13.23 -32.45
C PRO A 159 26.82 -12.35 -32.59
N TYR A 160 27.00 -11.36 -31.71
CA TYR A 160 28.17 -10.47 -31.72
C TYR A 160 28.87 -10.49 -30.36
N GLU A 161 30.18 -10.24 -30.32
CA GLU A 161 30.98 -10.27 -29.08
C GLU A 161 30.50 -9.21 -28.06
N GLU A 162 30.07 -8.05 -28.54
CA GLU A 162 29.61 -6.92 -27.72
C GLU A 162 28.15 -7.05 -27.22
N ARG A 163 27.52 -8.22 -27.38
CA ARG A 163 26.10 -8.41 -26.99
C ARG A 163 25.83 -8.12 -25.52
N ALA A 164 26.81 -8.36 -24.64
CA ALA A 164 26.71 -8.05 -23.22
C ALA A 164 26.62 -6.54 -22.99
N ASP A 165 27.46 -5.76 -23.67
CA ASP A 165 27.51 -4.31 -23.54
C ASP A 165 26.27 -3.66 -24.13
N ALA A 166 25.81 -4.14 -25.29
CA ALA A 166 24.55 -3.71 -25.88
C ALA A 166 23.35 -4.02 -24.98
N ALA A 167 23.34 -5.17 -24.29
CA ALA A 167 22.29 -5.52 -23.34
C ALA A 167 22.31 -4.64 -22.08
N ARG A 168 23.50 -4.30 -21.56
CA ARG A 168 23.65 -3.37 -20.43
C ARG A 168 23.20 -1.96 -20.79
N ALA A 169 23.60 -1.46 -21.97
CA ALA A 169 23.12 -0.17 -22.46
C ALA A 169 21.59 -0.14 -22.62
N ALA A 170 20.97 -1.25 -23.04
CA ALA A 170 19.51 -1.35 -23.08
C ALA A 170 18.87 -1.35 -21.68
N MET A 171 19.57 -1.81 -20.64
CA MET A 171 19.10 -1.81 -19.25
C MET A 171 19.02 -0.40 -18.65
N ASP A 172 19.78 0.56 -19.19
CA ASP A 172 19.74 1.95 -18.75
C ASP A 172 18.36 2.57 -19.02
N ASN A 173 17.71 2.22 -20.13
CA ASN A 173 16.34 2.66 -20.42
C ASN A 173 15.33 2.12 -19.39
N LEU A 174 15.43 0.84 -19.04
CA LEU A 174 14.58 0.25 -18.00
C LEU A 174 14.79 0.95 -16.65
N SER A 175 16.05 1.25 -16.31
CA SER A 175 16.41 1.95 -15.07
C SER A 175 15.89 3.39 -15.05
N ALA A 176 15.95 4.09 -16.18
CA ALA A 176 15.40 5.43 -16.33
C ALA A 176 13.87 5.45 -16.17
N HIS A 177 13.17 4.51 -16.80
CA HIS A 177 11.71 4.39 -16.64
C HIS A 177 11.31 3.96 -15.23
N LEU A 178 12.07 3.06 -14.58
CA LEU A 178 11.87 2.73 -13.16
C LEU A 178 11.97 4.00 -12.29
N ALA A 179 12.98 4.83 -12.52
CA ALA A 179 13.16 6.07 -11.76
C ALA A 179 12.00 7.08 -11.96
N LEU A 180 11.26 7.01 -13.08
CA LEU A 180 10.05 7.82 -13.29
C LEU A 180 8.85 7.29 -12.50
N VAL A 181 8.66 5.96 -12.48
CA VAL A 181 7.50 5.32 -11.83
C VAL A 181 7.71 5.02 -10.35
N GLU A 182 8.91 5.22 -9.81
CA GLU A 182 9.21 4.91 -8.41
C GLU A 182 8.34 5.70 -7.43
N GLY A 183 8.06 6.98 -7.72
CA GLY A 183 7.17 7.83 -6.93
C GLY A 183 5.75 7.27 -6.81
N PRO A 184 5.00 7.11 -7.93
CA PRO A 184 3.64 6.56 -7.87
C PRO A 184 3.61 5.12 -7.35
N ALA A 185 4.60 4.29 -7.70
CA ALA A 185 4.69 2.93 -7.18
C ALA A 185 4.87 2.90 -5.65
N SER A 186 5.76 3.74 -5.11
CA SER A 186 5.99 3.83 -3.66
C SER A 186 4.81 4.44 -2.91
N MET A 187 3.94 5.18 -3.60
CA MET A 187 2.71 5.73 -3.03
C MET A 187 1.60 4.67 -2.93
N LEU A 188 1.40 3.88 -3.98
CA LEU A 188 0.25 2.98 -4.11
C LEU A 188 0.55 1.52 -3.76
N ARG A 189 1.76 1.03 -4.03
CA ARG A 189 2.09 -0.40 -3.96
C ARG A 189 2.77 -0.80 -2.65
N PRO A 190 2.65 -2.09 -2.26
CA PRO A 190 3.39 -2.66 -1.13
C PRO A 190 4.86 -2.25 -1.11
N GLU A 191 5.37 -2.02 0.10
CA GLU A 191 6.78 -1.72 0.31
C GLU A 191 7.65 -2.86 -0.25
N GLY A 192 8.83 -2.51 -0.75
CA GLY A 192 9.79 -3.48 -1.27
C GLY A 192 9.63 -3.85 -2.75
N ARG A 193 8.50 -3.57 -3.43
CA ARG A 193 8.35 -3.91 -4.87
C ARG A 193 9.34 -3.16 -5.77
N THR A 194 9.54 -1.87 -5.51
CA THR A 194 10.54 -1.04 -6.22
C THR A 194 11.96 -1.51 -5.90
N ALA A 195 12.23 -1.86 -4.63
CA ALA A 195 13.53 -2.38 -4.18
C ALA A 195 13.84 -3.75 -4.82
N GLU A 196 12.86 -4.65 -4.91
CA GLU A 196 13.00 -5.93 -5.62
C GLU A 196 13.41 -5.70 -7.07
N LEU A 197 12.75 -4.77 -7.75
CA LEU A 197 13.06 -4.48 -9.15
C LEU A 197 14.46 -3.89 -9.32
N HIS A 198 14.89 -2.99 -8.43
CA HIS A 198 16.27 -2.49 -8.39
C HIS A 198 17.29 -3.62 -8.22
N GLU A 199 17.03 -4.55 -7.30
CA GLU A 199 17.94 -5.68 -7.05
C GLU A 199 17.98 -6.63 -8.26
N ARG A 200 16.85 -6.89 -8.91
CA ARG A 200 16.81 -7.72 -10.12
C ARG A 200 17.53 -7.07 -11.30
N ILE A 201 17.43 -5.76 -11.46
CA ILE A 201 18.20 -5.00 -12.47
C ILE A 201 19.70 -5.15 -12.16
N ARG A 202 20.10 -4.92 -10.90
CA ARG A 202 21.50 -5.05 -10.46
C ARG A 202 22.04 -6.46 -10.71
N TYR A 203 21.33 -7.49 -10.26
CA TYR A 203 21.71 -8.88 -10.44
C TYR A 203 21.84 -9.25 -11.92
N THR A 204 20.88 -8.84 -12.75
CA THR A 204 20.93 -9.09 -14.19
C THR A 204 22.14 -8.40 -14.83
N ASN A 205 22.47 -7.16 -14.43
CA ASN A 205 23.66 -6.46 -14.90
C ASN A 205 24.96 -7.16 -14.50
N VAL A 206 25.03 -7.75 -13.31
CA VAL A 206 26.18 -8.57 -12.88
C VAL A 206 26.33 -9.79 -13.79
N LEU A 207 25.23 -10.50 -14.09
CA LEU A 207 25.25 -11.65 -15.00
C LEU A 207 25.64 -11.28 -16.43
N LEU A 208 25.14 -10.13 -16.93
CA LEU A 208 25.50 -9.61 -18.25
C LEU A 208 26.99 -9.25 -18.32
N SER A 209 27.53 -8.63 -17.27
CA SER A 209 28.95 -8.25 -17.18
C SER A 209 29.90 -9.44 -17.15
N ALA A 210 29.44 -10.60 -16.69
CA ALA A 210 30.23 -11.83 -16.72
C ALA A 210 30.44 -12.38 -18.15
N GLY A 211 29.63 -11.92 -19.11
CA GLY A 211 29.68 -12.32 -20.52
C GLY A 211 29.23 -13.76 -20.77
N PRO A 212 29.17 -14.19 -22.03
CA PRO A 212 28.76 -15.55 -22.40
C PRO A 212 29.93 -16.53 -22.32
N ARG A 213 30.24 -17.00 -21.12
CA ARG A 213 31.34 -17.96 -20.90
C ARG A 213 30.97 -19.38 -21.32
N ASP A 214 29.74 -19.79 -21.06
CA ASP A 214 29.20 -21.12 -21.37
C ASP A 214 27.67 -21.07 -21.55
N GLN A 215 27.08 -22.20 -21.93
CA GLN A 215 25.63 -22.34 -22.13
C GLN A 215 24.85 -22.19 -20.80
N ALA A 216 25.44 -22.56 -19.67
CA ALA A 216 24.82 -22.43 -18.35
C ALA A 216 24.67 -20.95 -17.95
N GLN A 217 25.68 -20.13 -18.17
CA GLN A 217 25.67 -18.69 -17.94
C GLN A 217 24.67 -18.00 -18.87
N ALA A 218 24.58 -18.42 -20.13
CA ALA A 218 23.55 -17.93 -21.05
C ALA A 218 22.13 -18.25 -20.54
N GLY A 219 21.92 -19.47 -20.03
CA GLY A 219 20.67 -19.88 -19.39
C GLY A 219 20.31 -19.04 -18.16
N ARG A 220 21.29 -18.75 -17.28
CA ARG A 220 21.09 -17.88 -16.11
C ARG A 220 20.66 -16.46 -16.49
N VAL A 221 21.25 -15.89 -17.55
CA VAL A 221 20.84 -14.57 -18.04
C VAL A 221 19.41 -14.60 -18.58
N ASP A 222 19.04 -15.62 -19.36
CA ASP A 222 17.68 -15.77 -19.87
C ASP A 222 16.64 -15.94 -18.76
N GLU A 223 16.98 -16.71 -17.71
CA GLU A 223 16.16 -16.84 -16.51
C GLU A 223 16.04 -15.50 -15.77
N ALA A 224 17.14 -14.80 -15.52
CA ALA A 224 17.14 -13.50 -14.85
C ALA A 224 16.28 -12.48 -15.60
N LEU A 225 16.36 -12.44 -16.94
CA LEU A 225 15.51 -11.58 -17.78
C LEU A 225 14.03 -11.97 -17.74
N THR A 226 13.73 -13.26 -17.59
CA THR A 226 12.35 -13.74 -17.42
C THR A 226 11.79 -13.31 -16.07
N GLN A 227 12.55 -13.50 -15.00
CA GLN A 227 12.16 -13.07 -13.66
C GLN A 227 12.08 -11.54 -13.54
N LEU A 228 12.94 -10.81 -14.25
CA LEU A 228 12.90 -9.34 -14.34
C LEU A 228 11.59 -8.87 -14.98
N GLY A 229 11.18 -9.46 -16.10
CA GLY A 229 9.88 -9.17 -16.73
C GLY A 229 8.70 -9.46 -15.80
N ALA A 230 8.74 -10.57 -15.06
CA ALA A 230 7.71 -10.89 -14.07
C ALA A 230 7.69 -9.90 -12.90
N ALA A 231 8.84 -9.41 -12.46
CA ALA A 231 8.94 -8.37 -11.43
C ALA A 231 8.38 -7.02 -11.91
N VAL A 232 8.62 -6.65 -13.17
CA VAL A 232 7.99 -5.47 -13.79
C VAL A 232 6.47 -5.60 -13.72
N SER A 233 5.86 -6.68 -14.23
CA SER A 233 4.40 -6.83 -14.17
C SER A 233 3.83 -6.88 -12.74
N ARG A 234 4.58 -7.45 -11.79
CA ARG A 234 4.19 -7.43 -10.37
C ARG A 234 4.20 -6.03 -9.77
N LEU A 235 5.02 -5.09 -10.26
CA LEU A 235 4.98 -3.70 -9.80
C LEU A 235 3.62 -3.06 -10.11
N PHE A 236 3.07 -3.30 -11.29
CA PHE A 236 1.84 -2.66 -11.77
C PHE A 236 0.56 -3.37 -11.34
N THR A 237 0.63 -4.65 -10.98
CA THR A 237 -0.55 -5.43 -10.58
C THR A 237 -0.91 -5.20 -9.11
N ASP A 238 -2.17 -4.81 -8.81
CA ASP A 238 -2.66 -4.69 -7.42
C ASP A 238 -2.93 -6.04 -6.75
N LYS A 239 -3.17 -7.08 -7.54
CA LYS A 239 -3.38 -8.42 -7.01
C LYS A 239 -2.08 -8.92 -6.37
N PRO A 240 -2.09 -9.40 -5.12
CA PRO A 240 -1.03 -10.26 -4.65
C PRO A 240 -1.04 -11.47 -5.60
N GLN A 241 -0.09 -11.54 -6.52
CA GLN A 241 0.15 -12.81 -7.17
C GLN A 241 0.61 -13.75 -6.08
N SER A 242 -0.07 -14.89 -5.98
CA SER A 242 0.22 -16.00 -5.08
C SER A 242 1.60 -16.61 -5.39
N VAL A 243 2.64 -15.81 -5.22
CA VAL A 243 4.01 -16.25 -5.06
C VAL A 243 4.23 -16.18 -3.56
N GLU A 244 3.99 -17.32 -2.92
CA GLU A 244 4.40 -17.71 -1.56
C GLU A 244 5.11 -16.63 -0.74
N GLU A 245 4.41 -15.55 -0.37
CA GLU A 245 4.72 -14.89 0.88
C GLU A 245 4.21 -15.85 1.96
N PRO A 246 5.05 -16.29 2.91
CA PRO A 246 4.54 -17.05 4.04
C PRO A 246 3.48 -16.17 4.68
N ALA A 247 2.23 -16.62 4.64
CA ALA A 247 1.12 -15.94 5.26
C ALA A 247 1.45 -15.84 6.74
N LEU A 248 1.98 -14.69 7.17
CA LEU A 248 1.87 -14.25 8.54
C LEU A 248 0.38 -14.05 8.75
N ALA A 249 -0.27 -15.12 9.18
CA ALA A 249 -1.64 -15.06 9.64
C ALA A 249 -1.70 -13.86 10.60
N PRO A 250 -2.68 -12.95 10.44
CA PRO A 250 -2.98 -11.99 11.49
C PRO A 250 -3.06 -12.80 12.78
N PRO A 251 -2.43 -12.38 13.90
CA PRO A 251 -2.71 -13.04 15.16
C PRO A 251 -4.22 -13.02 15.29
N ALA A 252 -4.85 -14.20 15.26
CA ALA A 252 -6.28 -14.31 15.30
C ALA A 252 -6.68 -13.67 16.64
N SER A 253 -7.11 -12.41 16.61
CA SER A 253 -7.73 -11.74 17.74
C SER A 253 -9.16 -12.28 17.87
N ALA A 254 -9.29 -13.60 17.84
CA ALA A 254 -10.44 -14.28 18.38
C ALA A 254 -10.29 -14.10 19.89
N ASN A 255 -10.86 -13.02 20.41
CA ASN A 255 -10.82 -12.68 21.83
C ASN A 255 -11.51 -13.84 22.60
N PRO A 256 -10.75 -14.84 23.12
CA PRO A 256 -11.32 -16.13 23.51
C PRO A 256 -12.19 -15.99 24.75
N VAL A 257 -12.05 -14.86 25.45
CA VAL A 257 -12.79 -14.48 26.64
C VAL A 257 -14.27 -14.29 26.32
N SER A 258 -14.65 -13.69 25.18
CA SER A 258 -16.07 -13.43 24.90
C SER A 258 -16.86 -14.73 24.66
N TRP A 259 -16.30 -15.69 23.93
CA TRP A 259 -16.99 -16.94 23.65
C TRP A 259 -16.97 -17.91 24.84
N THR A 260 -15.90 -17.92 25.63
CA THR A 260 -15.82 -18.72 26.87
C THR A 260 -16.78 -18.20 27.94
N LEU A 261 -16.94 -16.88 28.09
CA LEU A 261 -17.93 -16.29 28.99
C LEU A 261 -19.37 -16.60 28.56
N LEU A 262 -19.65 -16.59 27.25
CA LEU A 262 -20.97 -16.96 26.72
C LEU A 262 -21.29 -18.43 27.02
N LEU A 263 -20.33 -19.33 26.79
CA LEU A 263 -20.49 -20.76 27.09
C LEU A 263 -20.69 -20.99 28.61
N GLY A 264 -19.90 -20.31 29.45
CA GLY A 264 -20.03 -20.37 30.91
C GLY A 264 -21.40 -19.88 31.40
N ALA A 265 -21.88 -18.76 30.87
CA ALA A 265 -23.20 -18.22 31.19
C ALA A 265 -24.33 -19.18 30.78
N PHE A 266 -24.22 -19.82 29.62
CA PHE A 266 -25.19 -20.80 29.14
C PHE A 266 -25.26 -22.03 30.07
N ILE A 267 -24.12 -22.59 30.46
CA ILE A 267 -24.07 -23.75 31.38
C ILE A 267 -24.70 -23.38 32.74
N MET A 268 -24.34 -22.21 33.29
CA MET A 268 -24.92 -21.73 34.55
C MET A 268 -26.43 -21.56 34.46
N ALA A 269 -26.96 -21.04 33.36
CA ALA A 269 -28.40 -20.89 33.14
C ALA A 269 -29.12 -22.26 33.12
N VAL A 270 -28.54 -23.26 32.45
CA VAL A 270 -29.12 -24.62 32.39
C VAL A 270 -29.10 -25.30 33.76
N LEU A 271 -28.02 -25.18 34.52
CA LEU A 271 -27.90 -25.75 35.87
C LEU A 271 -28.85 -25.07 36.86
N ALA A 272 -29.00 -23.74 36.78
CA ALA A 272 -29.95 -22.99 37.57
C ALA A 272 -31.38 -23.43 37.26
N TYR A 273 -31.73 -23.57 35.98
CA TYR A 273 -33.05 -24.05 35.56
C TYR A 273 -33.34 -25.49 36.06
N LYS A 274 -32.37 -26.40 35.93
CA LYS A 274 -32.50 -27.78 36.43
C LYS A 274 -32.67 -27.82 37.96
N SER A 275 -31.89 -27.01 38.69
CA SER A 275 -31.97 -26.92 40.15
C SER A 275 -33.31 -26.36 40.60
N TRP A 276 -33.81 -25.32 39.93
CA TRP A 276 -35.15 -24.77 40.19
C TRP A 276 -36.26 -25.78 39.89
N ARG A 277 -36.16 -26.51 38.76
CA ARG A 277 -37.13 -27.57 38.42
C ARG A 277 -37.13 -28.69 39.46
N LYS A 278 -35.96 -29.12 39.93
CA LYS A 278 -35.85 -30.15 40.99
C LYS A 278 -36.46 -29.66 42.30
N TYR A 279 -36.17 -28.43 42.71
CA TYR A 279 -36.73 -27.83 43.92
C TYR A 279 -38.27 -27.73 43.85
N LYS A 280 -38.83 -27.38 42.68
CA LYS A 280 -40.28 -27.32 42.48
C LYS A 280 -40.95 -28.69 42.54
N GLN A 281 -40.27 -29.74 42.08
CA GLN A 281 -40.83 -31.10 42.04
C GLN A 281 -40.67 -31.84 43.38
N GLN A 282 -39.65 -31.52 44.18
CA GLN A 282 -39.39 -32.13 45.48
C GLN A 282 -38.92 -31.06 46.49
N PRO A 283 -39.85 -30.28 47.08
CA PRO A 283 -39.48 -29.20 48.01
C PRO A 283 -38.87 -29.69 49.32
N TYR A 284 -39.12 -30.95 49.70
CA TYR A 284 -38.52 -31.61 50.86
C TYR A 284 -38.08 -33.01 50.44
N GLY A 285 -36.78 -33.21 50.32
CA GLY A 285 -36.15 -34.48 49.90
C GLY A 285 -36.21 -35.56 50.98
N ILE A 286 -37.42 -35.93 51.42
CA ILE A 286 -37.66 -37.05 52.31
C ILE A 286 -38.23 -38.17 51.43
N LYS A 287 -37.45 -39.22 51.20
CA LYS A 287 -38.03 -40.49 50.72
C LYS A 287 -38.92 -41.00 51.86
N PRO A 288 -40.21 -41.30 51.64
CA PRO A 288 -40.92 -42.11 52.63
C PRO A 288 -40.19 -43.44 52.71
N LEU A 289 -39.73 -43.79 53.90
CA LEU A 289 -39.29 -45.14 54.21
C LEU A 289 -40.51 -46.06 54.07
N PRO A 290 -40.33 -47.30 53.58
CA PRO A 290 -41.44 -48.25 53.44
C PRO A 290 -42.13 -48.54 54.78
#